data_AF-A0A498SW60-F1
#
_entry.id   AF-A0A498SW60-F1
#
_cell.length_a   1.000
_cell.length_b   1.000
_cell.length_c   1.000
_cell.angle_alpha   90.00
_cell.angle_beta   90.00
_cell.angle_gamma   90.00
#
_symmetry.space_group_name_H-M   'P 1'
#
loop_
_entity.id
_entity.type
_entity.pdbx_description
1 polymer ?
#
loop_
_entity_poly.entity_id
_entity_poly.type
_entity_poly.pdbx_seq_one_letter_code
_entity_poly.pdbx_strand_id
1 'polypeptide(L)'
;MGTDFLTSYVVSNNALHWEKSKDRLVVIDTRFIICMLTLIAQIWSQYAYSDHWNGRHWIGISLISSWTITALLLRYHSTMQIKRAEEKAKLH
;
A
#
# COMPACT_ATOMS: atom_id res chain seq x y z
N MET A 1 0.51 9.20 -10.25
CA MET A 1 -0.76 9.19 -9.48
C MET A 1 -1.82 8.34 -10.16
N GLY A 2 -2.44 8.75 -11.27
CA GLY A 2 -3.48 7.95 -11.94
C GLY A 2 -2.99 6.58 -12.47
N THR A 3 -1.77 6.54 -13.01
CA THR A 3 -1.11 5.30 -13.46
C THR A 3 -0.80 4.34 -12.32
N ASP A 4 -0.41 4.84 -11.14
CA ASP A 4 -0.11 4.02 -9.96
C ASP A 4 -1.38 3.41 -9.37
N PHE A 5 -2.49 4.14 -9.40
CA PHE A 5 -3.82 3.65 -9.05
C PHE A 5 -4.33 2.59 -10.02
N LEU A 6 -4.17 2.81 -11.34
CA LEU A 6 -4.57 1.85 -12.36
C LEU A 6 -3.74 0.56 -12.28
N THR A 7 -2.42 0.69 -12.15
CA THR A 7 -1.51 -0.45 -11.98
C THR A 7 -1.84 -1.20 -10.71
N SER A 8 -2.07 -0.48 -9.60
CA SER A 8 -2.57 -1.08 -8.37
C SER A 8 -3.86 -1.85 -8.60
N TYR A 9 -4.86 -1.25 -9.25
CA TYR A 9 -6.16 -1.89 -9.48
C TYR A 9 -6.01 -3.19 -10.29
N VAL A 10 -5.30 -3.14 -11.43
CA VAL A 10 -5.06 -4.30 -12.29
C VAL A 10 -4.31 -5.40 -11.55
N VAL A 11 -3.25 -5.03 -10.83
CA VAL A 11 -2.43 -5.98 -10.07
C VAL A 11 -3.23 -6.61 -8.92
N SER A 12 -4.08 -5.87 -8.21
CA SER A 12 -4.96 -6.46 -7.19
C SER A 12 -6.03 -7.37 -7.75
N ASN A 13 -6.59 -7.04 -8.91
CA ASN A 13 -7.59 -7.87 -9.55
C ASN A 13 -6.98 -9.20 -10.00
N ASN A 14 -5.72 -9.18 -10.47
CA ASN A 14 -4.96 -10.39 -10.78
C ASN A 14 -4.48 -11.13 -9.52
N ALA A 15 -4.14 -10.44 -8.43
CA ALA A 15 -3.71 -11.07 -7.19
C ALA A 15 -4.79 -11.97 -6.55
N LEU A 16 -6.08 -11.71 -6.82
CA LEU A 16 -7.18 -12.59 -6.39
C LEU A 16 -7.10 -13.99 -7.01
N HIS A 17 -6.50 -14.10 -8.18
CA HIS A 17 -6.36 -15.34 -8.94
C HIS A 17 -5.03 -16.08 -8.67
N TRP A 18 -4.11 -15.49 -7.90
CA TRP A 18 -2.87 -16.16 -7.56
C TRP A 18 -3.08 -17.25 -6.51
N GLU A 19 -2.63 -18.47 -6.83
CA GLU A 19 -2.73 -19.65 -5.96
C GLU A 19 -1.89 -19.51 -4.69
N LYS A 20 -0.72 -18.87 -4.77
CA LYS A 20 0.19 -18.72 -3.63
C LYS A 20 -0.10 -17.44 -2.86
N SER A 21 -0.49 -17.59 -1.60
CA SER A 21 -0.68 -16.47 -0.66
C SER A 21 0.57 -15.60 -0.48
N LYS A 22 1.77 -16.16 -0.69
CA LYS A 22 3.04 -15.43 -0.61
C LYS A 22 3.22 -14.44 -1.77
N ASP A 23 2.75 -14.77 -2.96
CA ASP A 23 2.85 -13.88 -4.12
C ASP A 23 1.98 -12.64 -3.90
N ARG A 24 0.82 -12.80 -3.25
CA ARG A 24 -0.07 -11.69 -2.85
C ARG A 24 0.60 -10.69 -1.91
N LEU A 25 1.59 -11.12 -1.09
CA LEU A 25 2.35 -10.20 -0.23
C LEU A 25 3.22 -9.23 -1.04
N VAL A 26 3.81 -9.69 -2.15
CA VAL A 26 4.68 -8.87 -3.01
C VAL A 26 3.91 -7.67 -3.58
N VAL A 27 2.62 -7.87 -3.89
CA VAL A 27 1.75 -6.79 -4.39
C VAL A 27 1.45 -5.76 -3.30
N ILE A 28 1.19 -6.24 -2.08
CA ILE A 28 0.95 -5.36 -0.94
C ILE A 28 2.22 -4.58 -0.60
N ASP A 29 3.39 -5.22 -0.61
CA ASP A 29 4.68 -4.60 -0.34
C ASP A 29 5.02 -3.56 -1.42
N THR A 30 4.79 -3.87 -2.69
CA THR A 30 4.96 -2.92 -3.80
C THR A 30 4.10 -1.67 -3.62
N ARG A 31 2.82 -1.86 -3.29
CA ARG A 31 1.90 -0.75 -3.02
C ARG A 31 2.32 0.10 -1.83
N PHE A 32 2.76 -0.55 -0.76
CA PHE A 32 3.25 0.13 0.42
C PHE A 32 4.46 1.02 0.08
N ILE A 33 5.43 0.49 -0.67
CA ILE A 33 6.61 1.25 -1.11
C ILE A 33 6.21 2.46 -1.95
N ILE A 34 5.32 2.28 -2.94
CA ILE A 34 4.85 3.39 -3.79
C ILE A 34 4.15 4.47 -2.95
N CYS A 35 3.28 4.08 -2.02
CA CYS A 35 2.58 5.01 -1.14
C CYS A 35 3.57 5.76 -0.23
N MET A 36 4.56 5.07 0.35
CA MET A 36 5.59 5.68 1.19
C MET A 36 6.45 6.68 0.43
N LEU A 37 6.96 6.31 -0.75
CA LEU A 37 7.75 7.21 -1.58
C LEU A 37 6.95 8.44 -2.01
N THR A 38 5.67 8.25 -2.36
CA THR A 38 4.76 9.34 -2.69
C THR A 38 4.52 10.24 -1.49
N LEU A 39 4.29 9.67 -0.30
CA LEU A 39 4.05 10.43 0.92
C LEU A 39 5.26 11.29 1.28
N ILE A 40 6.47 10.72 1.21
CA ILE A 40 7.73 11.45 1.45
C ILE A 40 7.87 12.61 0.46
N ALA A 41 7.62 12.36 -0.84
CA ALA A 41 7.70 13.41 -1.85
C ALA A 41 6.67 14.53 -1.62
N GLN A 42 5.45 14.19 -1.21
CA GLN A 42 4.38 15.15 -0.91
C GLN A 42 4.72 15.99 0.34
N ILE A 43 5.22 15.36 1.41
CA ILE A 43 5.67 16.06 2.62
C ILE A 43 6.84 16.99 2.30
N TRP A 44 7.83 16.49 1.53
CA TRP A 44 8.95 17.30 1.08
C TRP A 44 8.49 18.50 0.26
N SER A 45 7.59 18.29 -0.71
CA SER A 45 7.04 19.36 -1.54
C SER A 45 6.30 20.41 -0.72
N GLN A 46 5.52 19.98 0.29
CA GLN A 46 4.83 20.88 1.22
C GLN A 46 5.81 21.75 2.00
N TYR A 47 6.96 21.22 2.38
CA TYR A 47 8.02 21.96 3.07
C TYR A 47 8.77 22.91 2.11
N ALA A 48 9.20 22.41 0.95
CA ALA A 48 10.02 23.16 0.00
C ALA A 48 9.27 24.33 -0.66
N TYR A 49 7.96 24.21 -0.83
CA TYR A 49 7.13 25.22 -1.47
C TYR A 49 5.98 25.65 -0.54
N SER A 50 6.28 25.82 0.76
CA SER A 50 5.29 26.15 1.79
C SER A 50 4.42 27.36 1.43
N ASP A 51 5.02 28.36 0.77
CA ASP A 51 4.36 29.61 0.43
C ASP A 51 3.49 29.50 -0.83
N HIS A 52 3.64 28.43 -1.60
CA HIS A 52 2.96 28.23 -2.89
C HIS A 52 1.87 27.15 -2.79
N TRP A 53 1.95 26.29 -1.78
CA TRP A 53 0.95 25.25 -1.52
C TRP A 53 -0.17 25.75 -0.60
N ASN A 54 -1.42 25.63 -1.07
CA ASN A 54 -2.61 25.91 -0.28
C ASN A 54 -3.09 24.68 0.50
N GLY A 55 -4.10 24.86 1.36
CA GLY A 55 -4.75 23.79 2.14
C GLY A 55 -5.18 22.54 1.33
N ARG A 56 -5.37 22.66 0.01
CA ARG A 56 -5.67 21.53 -0.89
C ARG A 56 -4.54 20.51 -0.99
N HIS A 57 -3.29 20.92 -0.80
CA HIS A 57 -2.14 20.00 -0.84
C HIS A 57 -2.16 19.03 0.36
N TRP A 58 -2.61 19.49 1.53
CA TRP A 58 -2.83 18.65 2.69
C TRP A 58 -3.85 17.53 2.45
N ILE A 59 -4.86 17.74 1.60
CA ILE A 59 -5.83 16.70 1.23
C ILE A 59 -5.13 15.56 0.49
N GLY A 60 -4.19 15.88 -0.41
CA GLY A 60 -3.37 14.87 -1.11
C GLY A 60 -2.49 14.08 -0.15
N ILE A 61 -1.84 14.78 0.80
CA ILE A 61 -1.04 14.15 1.86
C ILE A 61 -1.92 13.23 2.72
N SER A 62 -3.08 13.69 3.18
CA SER A 62 -4.01 12.89 3.98
C SER A 62 -4.47 11.64 3.22
N LEU A 63 -4.81 11.77 1.93
CA LEU A 63 -5.23 10.66 1.10
C LEU A 63 -4.12 9.59 0.99
N ILE A 64 -2.91 9.98 0.61
CA ILE A 64 -1.79 9.04 0.48
C ILE A 64 -1.41 8.43 1.84
N SER A 65 -1.52 9.19 2.92
CA SER A 65 -1.30 8.69 4.28
C SER A 65 -2.33 7.61 4.66
N SER A 66 -3.61 7.81 4.35
CA SER A 66 -4.64 6.78 4.53
C SER A 66 -4.33 5.52 3.72
N TRP A 67 -3.93 5.64 2.45
CA TRP A 67 -3.55 4.49 1.63
C TRP A 67 -2.33 3.74 2.18
N THR A 68 -1.36 4.47 2.72
CA THR A 68 -0.17 3.88 3.37
C THR A 68 -0.58 3.05 4.58
N ILE A 69 -1.45 3.58 5.44
CA ILE A 69 -1.97 2.87 6.62
C ILE A 69 -2.76 1.64 6.20
N THR A 70 -3.64 1.75 5.21
CA THR A 70 -4.41 0.61 4.69
C THR A 70 -3.50 -0.49 4.14
N ALA A 71 -2.45 -0.13 3.38
CA ALA A 71 -1.48 -1.11 2.87
C ALA A 71 -0.74 -1.82 4.02
N LEU A 72 -0.35 -1.10 5.07
CA LEU A 72 0.30 -1.66 6.25
C LEU A 72 -0.63 -2.64 7.02
N LEU A 73 -1.88 -2.25 7.24
CA LEU A 73 -2.88 -3.11 7.87
C LEU A 73 -3.15 -4.38 7.05
N LEU A 74 -3.28 -4.24 5.74
CA LEU A 74 -3.49 -5.36 4.83
C LEU A 74 -2.29 -6.32 4.83
N ARG A 75 -1.07 -5.77 4.89
CA ARG A 75 0.17 -6.57 5.00
C ARG A 75 0.19 -7.37 6.28
N TYR A 76 -0.08 -6.71 7.40
CA TYR A 76 -0.12 -7.36 8.72
C TYR A 76 -1.16 -8.48 8.74
N HIS A 77 -2.39 -8.19 8.34
CA HIS A 77 -3.48 -9.17 8.28
C HIS A 77 -3.14 -10.38 7.40
N SER A 78 -2.60 -10.15 6.20
CA SER A 78 -2.23 -11.21 5.27
C SER A 78 -1.11 -12.10 5.82
N THR A 79 -0.14 -11.49 6.52
CA THR A 79 0.96 -12.23 7.19
C THR A 79 0.42 -13.14 8.30
N MET A 80 -0.53 -12.63 9.10
CA MET A 80 -1.17 -13.42 10.16
C MET A 80 -1.99 -14.58 9.61
N GLN A 81 -2.70 -14.38 8.49
CA GLN A 81 -3.42 -15.46 7.82
C GLN A 81 -2.49 -16.56 7.32
N ILE A 82 -1.38 -16.19 6.67
CA ILE A 82 -0.38 -17.16 6.18
C ILE A 82 0.22 -17.95 7.35
N LYS A 83 0.62 -17.27 8.43
CA LYS A 83 1.17 -17.93 9.62
C LYS A 83 0.18 -18.94 10.22
N ARG A 84 -1.09 -18.56 10.35
CA ARG A 84 -2.16 -19.44 10.86
C ARG A 84 -2.40 -20.65 9.95
N ALA A 85 -2.32 -20.47 8.62
CA ALA A 85 -2.45 -21.56 7.67
C ALA A 85 -1.25 -22.53 7.75
N GLU A 86 -0.02 -22.01 7.86
CA GLU A 86 1.19 -22.81 8.05
C GLU A 86 1.16 -23.59 9.37
N GLU A 87 0.65 -23.00 10.45
CA GLU A 87 0.46 -23.69 11.75
C GLU A 87 -0.55 -24.84 11.65
N LYS A 88 -1.69 -24.63 10.99
CA LYS A 88 -2.69 -25.69 10.76
C LYS A 88 -2.15 -26.83 9.92
N ALA A 89 -1.37 -26.53 8.88
CA ALA A 89 -0.78 -27.54 8.01
C ALA A 89 0.27 -28.41 8.71
N LYS A 90 0.88 -27.95 9.80
CA LYS A 90 1.83 -28.74 10.61
C LYS A 90 1.15 -29.72 11.57
N LEU A 91 -0.14 -29.52 11.83
CA LEU A 91 -0.93 -30.33 12.77
C LEU A 91 -1.64 -31.51 12.08
N HIS A 92 -1.61 -31.58 10.76
CA HIS A 92 -2.22 -32.62 9.91
C HIS A 92 -1.11 -33.38 9.17
#